data_AF-A0A944WJL6-F1
#
_entry.id   AF-A0A944WJL6-F1
#
_cell.length_a   1.000
_cell.length_b   1.000
_cell.length_c   1.000
_cell.angle_alpha   90.00
_cell.angle_beta   90.00
_cell.angle_gamma   90.00
#
_symmetry.space_group_name_H-M   'P 1'
#
loop_
_entity.id
_entity.type
_entity.pdbx_description
1 polymer ?
#
loop_
_entity_poly.entity_id
_entity_poly.type
_entity_poly.pdbx_seq_one_letter_code
_entity_poly.pdbx_strand_id
1 'polypeptide(L)'
;MSLGIGIMLQERLYSRLKSARSFTERLLQDFSDSDSWVHQIASDANHALWFVGHMGVTDNFMISVLNPDLDCLPDGYAELFGIGSQPIDDIASYPDVQQVCEFMRSRREVLLGILNNLSDEELAAATPEGAPEFMADFAAVFEMAIWHEGMHCGQLTTTRRSLGFAPLK
;
A
#
# COMPACT_ATOMS: atom_id res chain seq x y z
N MET A 1 -26.45 -21.45 24.36
CA MET A 1 -25.91 -20.19 23.80
C MET A 1 -24.65 -20.54 23.04
N SER A 2 -24.75 -20.67 21.72
CA SER A 2 -23.57 -20.90 20.88
C SER A 2 -22.90 -19.54 20.67
N LEU A 3 -21.82 -19.27 21.40
CA LEU A 3 -20.89 -18.21 21.02
C LEU A 3 -20.27 -18.66 19.71
N GLY A 4 -20.83 -18.20 18.60
CA GLY A 4 -20.22 -18.39 17.29
C GLY A 4 -18.81 -17.81 17.36
N ILE A 5 -17.81 -18.65 17.12
CA ILE A 5 -16.40 -18.28 17.03
C ILE A 5 -16.25 -17.45 15.75
N GLY A 6 -16.62 -16.17 15.83
CA GLY A 6 -16.32 -15.20 14.79
C GLY A 6 -14.82 -14.91 14.83
N ILE A 7 -14.17 -14.86 13.67
CA ILE A 7 -12.80 -14.38 13.54
C ILE A 7 -12.75 -12.95 14.09
N MET A 8 -11.79 -12.66 14.97
CA MET A 8 -11.62 -11.32 15.56
C MET A 8 -11.36 -10.28 14.44
N LEU A 9 -11.82 -9.05 14.63
CA LEU A 9 -11.66 -7.99 13.63
C LEU A 9 -10.18 -7.78 13.29
N GLN A 10 -9.32 -7.75 14.31
CA GLN A 10 -7.87 -7.67 14.17
C GLN A 10 -7.31 -8.74 13.22
N GLU A 11 -7.66 -10.02 13.45
CA GLU A 11 -7.16 -11.14 12.66
C GLU A 11 -7.62 -11.04 11.20
N ARG A 12 -8.86 -10.58 10.99
CA ARG A 12 -9.41 -10.36 9.65
C ARG A 12 -8.66 -9.26 8.91
N LEU A 13 -8.44 -8.11 9.55
CA LEU A 13 -7.70 -6.99 8.94
C LEU A 13 -6.27 -7.41 8.62
N TYR A 14 -5.60 -8.11 9.53
CA TYR A 14 -4.23 -8.60 9.35
C TYR A 14 -4.14 -9.54 8.14
N SER A 15 -5.05 -10.51 8.06
CA SER A 15 -5.13 -11.44 6.92
C SER A 15 -5.36 -10.72 5.60
N ARG A 16 -6.23 -9.70 5.57
CA ARG A 16 -6.54 -8.93 4.35
C ARG A 16 -5.38 -8.05 3.90
N LEU A 17 -4.69 -7.36 4.80
CA LEU A 17 -3.48 -6.59 4.49
C LEU A 17 -2.38 -7.48 3.90
N LYS A 18 -2.15 -8.64 4.52
CA LYS A 18 -1.18 -9.62 4.00
C LYS A 18 -1.58 -10.15 2.63
N SER A 19 -2.86 -10.48 2.45
CA SER A 19 -3.36 -11.00 1.18
C SER A 19 -3.23 -9.97 0.05
N ALA A 20 -3.59 -8.71 0.31
CA ALA A 20 -3.44 -7.61 -0.64
C ALA A 20 -1.98 -7.46 -1.09
N ARG A 21 -1.04 -7.33 -0.15
CA ARG A 21 0.39 -7.20 -0.46
C ARG A 21 0.96 -8.42 -1.16
N SER A 22 0.57 -9.61 -0.73
CA SER A 22 1.08 -10.86 -1.34
C SER A 22 0.64 -10.97 -2.80
N PHE A 23 -0.55 -10.48 -3.14
CA PHE A 23 -1.03 -10.46 -4.52
C PHE A 23 -0.31 -9.40 -5.35
N THR A 24 -0.10 -8.19 -4.83
CA THR A 24 0.61 -7.11 -5.55
C THR A 24 2.07 -7.46 -5.77
N GLU A 25 2.76 -8.03 -4.78
CA GLU A 25 4.14 -8.57 -4.93
C GLU A 25 4.24 -9.64 -6.02
N ARG A 26 3.23 -10.53 -6.15
CA ARG A 26 3.19 -11.52 -7.24
C ARG A 26 3.06 -10.87 -8.61
N LEU A 27 2.29 -9.78 -8.74
CA LEU A 27 2.19 -9.03 -10.00
C LEU A 27 3.53 -8.36 -10.35
N LEU A 28 4.23 -7.82 -9.35
CA LEU A 28 5.48 -7.09 -9.52
C LEU A 28 6.63 -7.98 -10.00
N GLN A 29 6.56 -9.30 -9.81
CA GLN A 29 7.58 -10.26 -10.27
C GLN A 29 7.77 -10.30 -11.79
N ASP A 30 6.78 -9.86 -12.57
CA ASP A 30 6.85 -9.86 -14.03
C ASP A 30 7.53 -8.61 -14.61
N PHE A 31 7.80 -7.59 -13.78
CA PHE A 31 8.50 -6.37 -14.18
C PHE A 31 10.00 -6.55 -13.92
N SER A 32 10.79 -6.74 -14.98
CA SER A 32 12.18 -7.20 -14.87
C SER A 32 13.21 -6.24 -15.45
N ASP A 33 12.80 -5.30 -16.28
CA ASP A 33 13.66 -4.29 -16.91
C ASP A 33 13.14 -2.87 -16.68
N SER A 34 14.01 -1.88 -16.88
CA SER A 34 13.71 -0.47 -16.64
C SER A 34 12.44 0.00 -17.35
N ASP A 35 12.27 -0.37 -18.63
CA ASP A 35 11.14 0.06 -19.45
C ASP A 35 9.82 -0.49 -18.90
N SER A 36 9.81 -1.75 -18.45
CA SER A 36 8.62 -2.37 -17.84
C SER A 36 8.20 -1.65 -16.55
N TRP A 37 9.15 -1.23 -15.71
CA TRP A 37 8.89 -0.59 -14.41
C TRP A 37 8.25 0.81 -14.52
N VAL A 38 8.54 1.52 -15.60
CA VAL A 38 7.97 2.83 -15.91
C VAL A 38 6.94 2.80 -17.06
N HIS A 39 6.56 1.62 -17.54
CA HIS A 39 5.57 1.50 -18.60
C HIS A 39 4.20 2.05 -18.17
N GLN A 40 3.69 3.02 -18.92
CA GLN A 40 2.35 3.56 -18.76
C GLN A 40 1.44 3.16 -19.93
N ILE A 41 0.20 2.75 -19.61
CA ILE A 41 -0.80 2.38 -20.63
C ILE A 41 -1.49 3.59 -21.28
N ALA A 42 -1.36 4.75 -20.64
CA ALA A 42 -1.78 6.07 -21.10
C ALA A 42 -0.83 7.09 -20.46
N SER A 43 -0.72 8.30 -21.03
CA SER A 43 0.28 9.31 -20.61
C SER A 43 0.25 9.70 -19.13
N ASP A 44 -0.89 9.53 -18.46
CA ASP A 44 -1.12 9.84 -17.05
C ASP A 44 -1.38 8.60 -16.18
N ALA A 45 -1.26 7.41 -16.75
CA ALA A 45 -1.54 6.17 -16.03
C ALA A 45 -0.40 5.81 -15.08
N ASN A 46 -0.73 5.30 -13.89
CA ASN A 46 0.28 4.81 -12.96
C ASN A 46 1.08 3.63 -13.54
N HIS A 47 2.40 3.70 -13.43
CA HIS A 47 3.31 2.58 -13.73
C HIS A 47 3.68 1.80 -12.45
N ALA A 48 4.36 0.67 -12.61
CA ALA A 48 4.66 -0.25 -11.51
C ALA A 48 5.56 0.38 -10.44
N LEU A 49 6.57 1.16 -10.83
CA LEU A 49 7.46 1.82 -9.87
C LEU A 49 6.74 2.87 -9.03
N TRP A 50 5.86 3.67 -9.66
CA TRP A 50 5.03 4.63 -8.93
C TRP A 50 4.08 3.89 -7.98
N PHE A 51 3.46 2.78 -8.40
CA PHE A 51 2.62 1.95 -7.53
C PHE A 51 3.37 1.53 -6.25
N VAL A 52 4.58 1.00 -6.38
CA VAL A 52 5.37 0.52 -5.24
C VAL A 52 5.70 1.67 -4.28
N GLY A 53 6.21 2.78 -4.81
CA GLY A 53 6.50 3.96 -4.00
C GLY A 53 5.24 4.49 -3.31
N HIS A 54 4.14 4.59 -4.05
CA HIS A 54 2.88 5.12 -3.55
C HIS A 54 2.27 4.25 -2.44
N MET A 55 2.33 2.92 -2.56
CA MET A 55 1.90 2.02 -1.49
C MET A 55 2.79 2.12 -0.25
N GLY A 56 4.10 2.34 -0.41
CA GLY A 56 5.00 2.61 0.71
C GLY A 56 4.67 3.92 1.43
N VAL A 57 4.46 5.00 0.67
CA VAL A 57 4.07 6.31 1.22
C VAL A 57 2.69 6.25 1.88
N THR A 58 1.76 5.50 1.29
CA THR A 58 0.43 5.25 1.87
C THR A 58 0.55 4.53 3.21
N ASP A 59 1.25 3.39 3.27
CA ASP A 59 1.43 2.64 4.52
C ASP A 59 2.13 3.52 5.58
N ASN A 60 3.11 4.32 5.16
CA ASN A 60 3.78 5.28 6.04
C ASN A 60 2.82 6.34 6.60
N PHE A 61 1.94 6.89 5.77
CA PHE A 61 0.91 7.81 6.22
C PHE A 61 -0.04 7.16 7.24
N MET A 62 -0.50 5.94 6.98
CA MET A 62 -1.33 5.18 7.94
C MET A 62 -0.61 4.99 9.28
N ILE A 63 0.69 4.69 9.23
CA ILE A 63 1.52 4.59 10.43
C ILE A 63 1.57 5.92 11.16
N SER A 64 1.74 7.05 10.46
CA SER A 64 1.78 8.38 11.10
C SER A 64 0.48 8.72 11.84
N VAL A 65 -0.67 8.23 11.37
CA VAL A 65 -1.98 8.40 12.01
C VAL A 65 -2.09 7.54 13.28
N LEU A 66 -1.58 6.30 13.24
CA LEU A 66 -1.71 5.33 14.32
C LEU A 66 -0.61 5.47 15.39
N ASN A 67 0.61 5.79 14.97
CA ASN A 67 1.80 5.92 15.80
C ASN A 67 2.84 6.82 15.10
N PRO A 68 2.81 8.15 15.35
CA PRO A 68 3.69 9.11 14.67
C PRO A 68 5.19 8.90 14.97
N ASP A 69 5.54 8.26 16.09
CA ASP A 69 6.95 7.99 16.43
C ASP A 69 7.59 6.94 15.49
N LEU A 70 6.77 6.21 14.73
CA LEU A 70 7.21 5.20 13.76
C LEU A 70 7.18 5.71 12.32
N ASP A 71 6.80 6.98 12.10
CA ASP A 71 6.87 7.63 10.79
C ASP A 71 8.31 7.63 10.25
N CYS A 72 8.48 7.30 8.98
CA CYS A 72 9.78 7.28 8.33
C CYS A 72 9.60 7.42 6.83
N LEU A 73 9.48 8.66 6.36
CA LEU A 73 9.39 8.99 4.94
C LEU A 73 10.75 9.47 4.42
N PRO A 74 11.36 8.79 3.42
CA PRO A 74 12.59 9.27 2.82
C PRO A 74 12.38 10.60 2.07
N ASP A 75 13.43 11.42 2.03
CA ASP A 75 13.42 12.69 1.30
C ASP A 75 13.07 12.47 -0.18
N GLY A 76 12.21 13.33 -0.73
CA GLY A 76 11.77 13.26 -2.13
C GLY A 76 10.65 12.26 -2.41
N TYR A 77 10.34 11.34 -1.49
CA TYR A 77 9.32 10.31 -1.73
C TYR A 77 7.90 10.90 -1.70
N ALA A 78 7.66 11.96 -0.93
CA ALA A 78 6.38 12.67 -0.93
C ALA A 78 6.08 13.27 -2.31
N GLU A 79 7.08 13.87 -2.95
CA GLU A 79 6.96 14.53 -4.24
C GLU A 79 6.79 13.52 -5.38
N LEU A 80 7.53 12.40 -5.33
CA LEU A 80 7.51 11.37 -6.37
C LEU A 80 6.32 10.42 -6.28
N PHE A 81 5.84 10.14 -5.06
CA PHE A 81 4.89 9.06 -4.80
C PHE A 81 3.71 9.46 -3.90
N GLY A 82 3.66 10.70 -3.40
CA GLY A 82 2.58 11.17 -2.55
C GLY A 82 1.27 11.44 -3.30
N ILE A 83 0.25 11.82 -2.55
CA ILE A 83 -1.06 12.21 -3.10
C ILE A 83 -0.86 13.39 -4.05
N GLY A 84 -1.36 13.26 -5.28
CA GLY A 84 -1.27 14.29 -6.31
C GLY A 84 0.03 14.29 -7.13
N SER A 85 1.02 13.46 -6.76
CA SER A 85 2.21 13.22 -7.60
C SER A 85 1.81 12.68 -8.97
N GLN A 86 2.63 12.97 -9.98
CA GLN A 86 2.41 12.53 -11.36
C GLN A 86 3.50 11.53 -11.74
N PRO A 87 3.15 10.33 -12.23
CA PRO A 87 4.12 9.37 -12.73
C PRO A 87 4.90 9.96 -13.93
N ILE A 88 6.19 9.63 -14.01
CA ILE A 88 7.11 10.07 -15.05
C ILE A 88 7.60 8.81 -15.76
N ASP A 89 7.53 8.74 -17.09
CA ASP A 89 7.98 7.61 -17.90
C ASP A 89 9.51 7.57 -18.10
N ASP A 90 10.27 7.99 -17.09
CA ASP A 90 11.73 7.99 -17.10
C ASP A 90 12.27 7.37 -15.80
N ILE A 91 12.88 6.19 -15.93
CA ILE A 91 13.46 5.45 -14.80
C ILE A 91 14.53 6.27 -14.05
N ALA A 92 15.24 7.16 -14.73
CA ALA A 92 16.30 7.98 -14.13
C ALA A 92 15.73 9.08 -13.21
N SER A 93 14.43 9.35 -13.28
CA SER A 93 13.74 10.29 -12.39
C SER A 93 13.39 9.69 -11.01
N TYR A 94 13.68 8.41 -10.79
CA TYR A 94 13.35 7.69 -9.55
C TYR A 94 14.58 7.15 -8.81
N PRO A 95 14.45 6.89 -7.48
CA PRO A 95 15.37 6.04 -6.76
C PRO A 95 15.44 4.64 -7.36
N ASP A 96 16.44 3.86 -6.95
CA ASP A 96 16.58 2.48 -7.38
C ASP A 96 15.32 1.65 -7.05
N VAL A 97 14.85 0.87 -8.02
CA VAL A 97 13.61 0.09 -7.91
C VAL A 97 13.61 -0.83 -6.70
N GLN A 98 14.75 -1.47 -6.40
CA GLN A 98 14.86 -2.38 -5.26
C GLN A 98 14.72 -1.60 -3.95
N GLN A 99 15.33 -0.42 -3.84
CA GLN A 99 15.18 0.46 -2.67
C GLN A 99 13.72 0.87 -2.44
N VAL A 100 12.98 1.21 -3.49
CA VAL A 100 11.56 1.58 -3.38
C VAL A 100 10.72 0.35 -2.98
N CYS A 101 11.01 -0.84 -3.52
CA CYS A 101 10.38 -2.09 -3.10
C CYS A 101 10.63 -2.42 -1.63
N GLU A 102 11.87 -2.30 -1.16
CA GLU A 102 12.25 -2.53 0.23
C GLU A 102 11.56 -1.55 1.17
N PHE A 103 11.45 -0.27 0.79
CA PHE A 103 10.66 0.72 1.52
C PHE A 103 9.20 0.30 1.63
N MET A 104 8.54 -0.03 0.51
CA MET A 104 7.15 -0.48 0.49
C MET A 104 6.90 -1.68 1.44
N ARG A 105 7.80 -2.66 1.42
CA ARG A 105 7.74 -3.86 2.29
C ARG A 105 7.92 -3.50 3.76
N SER A 106 8.96 -2.72 4.07
CA SER A 106 9.27 -2.30 5.44
C SER A 106 8.10 -1.54 6.07
N ARG A 107 7.48 -0.59 5.35
CA ARG A 107 6.32 0.15 5.88
C ARG A 107 5.13 -0.77 6.14
N ARG A 108 4.87 -1.77 5.28
CA ARG A 108 3.81 -2.76 5.57
C ARG A 108 4.11 -3.61 6.80
N GLU A 109 5.37 -4.00 7.02
CA GLU A 109 5.75 -4.77 8.21
C GLU A 109 5.53 -3.96 9.50
N VAL A 110 5.88 -2.67 9.50
CA VAL A 110 5.60 -1.78 10.64
C VAL A 110 4.09 -1.65 10.87
N LEU A 111 3.30 -1.41 9.82
CA LEU A 111 1.85 -1.30 9.91
C LEU A 111 1.20 -2.58 10.47
N LEU A 112 1.65 -3.75 10.01
CA LEU A 112 1.21 -5.05 10.54
C LEU A 112 1.64 -5.26 12.00
N GLY A 113 2.83 -4.76 12.38
CA GLY A 113 3.31 -4.76 13.75
C GLY A 113 2.44 -3.94 14.69
N ILE A 114 1.96 -2.77 14.25
CA ILE A 114 0.99 -1.96 14.99
C ILE A 114 -0.31 -2.75 15.17
N LEU A 115 -0.89 -3.25 14.07
CA LEU A 115 -2.14 -4.01 14.10
C LEU A 115 -2.07 -5.25 15.02
N ASN A 116 -0.93 -5.92 15.09
CA ASN A 116 -0.75 -7.11 15.92
C ASN A 116 -0.74 -6.81 17.43
N ASN A 117 -0.54 -5.56 17.82
CA ASN A 117 -0.53 -5.12 19.22
C ASN A 117 -1.85 -4.46 19.65
N LEU A 118 -2.84 -4.33 18.76
CA LEU A 118 -4.15 -3.77 19.06
C LEU A 118 -5.18 -4.88 19.30
N SER A 119 -6.04 -4.69 20.28
CA SER A 119 -7.27 -5.47 20.47
C SER A 119 -8.42 -4.94 19.60
N ASP A 120 -9.48 -5.74 19.46
CA ASP A 120 -10.71 -5.32 18.77
C ASP A 120 -11.37 -4.09 19.44
N GLU A 121 -11.20 -3.91 20.76
CA GLU A 121 -11.69 -2.73 21.47
C GLU A 121 -10.87 -1.49 21.15
N GLU A 122 -9.53 -1.60 21.13
CA GLU A 122 -8.64 -0.50 20.76
C GLU A 122 -8.78 -0.10 19.28
N LEU A 123 -9.13 -1.04 18.40
CA LEU A 123 -9.43 -0.76 17.00
C LEU A 123 -10.64 0.17 16.82
N ALA A 124 -11.55 0.25 17.80
CA ALA A 124 -12.68 1.18 17.79
C ALA A 124 -12.33 2.58 18.32
N ALA A 125 -11.08 2.82 18.72
CA ALA A 125 -10.65 4.13 19.16
C ALA A 125 -10.64 5.13 17.99
N ALA A 126 -11.12 6.35 18.25
CA ALA A 126 -11.10 7.43 17.27
C ALA A 126 -9.66 7.78 16.87
N THR A 127 -9.46 8.15 15.60
CA THR A 127 -8.18 8.68 15.15
C THR A 127 -7.89 10.08 15.75
N PRO A 128 -6.62 10.51 15.76
CA PRO A 128 -6.26 11.84 16.23
C PRO A 128 -6.96 12.97 15.46
N GLU A 129 -7.10 14.14 16.09
CA GLU A 129 -7.63 15.33 15.43
C GLU A 129 -6.81 15.67 14.16
N GLY A 130 -7.51 15.96 13.06
CA GLY A 130 -6.89 16.24 11.77
C GLY A 130 -6.73 15.03 10.85
N ALA A 131 -7.01 13.81 11.33
CA ALA A 131 -7.13 12.65 10.45
C ALA A 131 -8.30 12.83 9.45
N PRO A 132 -8.20 12.26 8.22
CA PRO A 132 -9.28 12.32 7.25
C PRO A 132 -10.58 11.70 7.78
N GLU A 133 -11.74 12.27 7.42
CA GLU A 133 -13.05 11.82 7.91
C GLU A 133 -13.34 10.34 7.62
N PHE A 134 -12.82 9.82 6.50
CA PHE A 134 -12.97 8.42 6.11
C PHE A 134 -12.06 7.45 6.90
N MET A 135 -11.22 7.96 7.81
CA MET A 135 -10.43 7.20 8.78
C MET A 135 -10.88 7.56 10.19
N ALA A 136 -12.18 7.40 10.49
CA ALA A 136 -12.76 7.87 11.75
C ALA A 136 -12.22 7.14 13.00
N ASP A 137 -11.83 5.87 12.85
CA ASP A 137 -11.26 5.04 13.91
C ASP A 137 -10.05 4.24 13.39
N PHE A 138 -9.35 3.55 14.30
CA PHE A 138 -8.15 2.80 13.95
C PHE A 138 -8.44 1.65 12.98
N ALA A 139 -9.59 0.97 13.10
CA ALA A 139 -10.01 -0.04 12.14
C ALA A 139 -10.12 0.53 10.72
N ALA A 140 -10.74 1.70 10.57
CA ALA A 140 -10.92 2.39 9.30
C ALA A 140 -9.59 2.74 8.61
N VAL A 141 -8.53 3.02 9.38
CA VAL A 141 -7.17 3.23 8.82
C VAL A 141 -6.68 1.98 8.09
N PHE A 142 -6.80 0.80 8.71
CA PHE A 142 -6.39 -0.46 8.08
C PHE A 142 -7.31 -0.87 6.93
N GLU A 143 -8.61 -0.67 7.06
CA GLU A 143 -9.58 -0.91 5.98
C GLU A 143 -9.27 -0.02 4.76
N MET A 144 -8.92 1.24 5.00
CA MET A 144 -8.53 2.16 3.94
C MET A 144 -7.24 1.70 3.24
N ALA A 145 -6.23 1.25 3.98
CA ALA A 145 -5.01 0.68 3.39
C ALA A 145 -5.31 -0.54 2.48
N ILE A 146 -6.20 -1.43 2.92
CA ILE A 146 -6.63 -2.61 2.14
C ILE A 146 -7.35 -2.17 0.85
N TRP A 147 -8.34 -1.29 0.98
CA TRP A 147 -9.15 -0.83 -0.14
C TRP A 147 -8.29 -0.07 -1.16
N HIS A 148 -7.42 0.81 -0.68
CA HIS A 148 -6.56 1.66 -1.51
C HIS A 148 -5.56 0.84 -2.32
N GLU A 149 -4.89 -0.13 -1.69
CA GLU A 149 -4.03 -1.07 -2.42
C GLU A 149 -4.82 -1.92 -3.41
N GLY A 150 -6.03 -2.37 -3.06
CA GLY A 150 -6.90 -3.11 -3.98
C GLY A 150 -7.28 -2.31 -5.22
N MET A 151 -7.60 -1.01 -5.06
CA MET A 151 -7.91 -0.11 -6.16
C MET A 151 -6.71 0.06 -7.10
N HIS A 152 -5.54 0.39 -6.55
CA HIS A 152 -4.31 0.57 -7.34
C HIS A 152 -3.79 -0.74 -7.93
N CYS A 153 -4.02 -1.87 -7.27
CA CYS A 153 -3.74 -3.19 -7.80
C CYS A 153 -4.51 -3.44 -9.12
N GLY A 154 -5.75 -2.97 -9.24
CA GLY A 154 -6.51 -3.06 -10.48
C GLY A 154 -5.79 -2.38 -11.65
N GLN A 155 -5.20 -1.20 -11.41
CA GLN A 155 -4.39 -0.48 -12.40
C GLN A 155 -3.14 -1.29 -12.76
N LEU A 156 -2.39 -1.78 -11.76
CA LEU A 156 -1.19 -2.59 -11.95
C LEU A 156 -1.47 -3.86 -12.79
N THR A 157 -2.60 -4.54 -12.55
CA THR A 157 -2.97 -5.72 -13.35
C THR A 157 -3.19 -5.37 -14.82
N THR A 158 -3.71 -4.17 -15.11
CA THR A 158 -3.96 -3.72 -16.48
C THR A 158 -2.64 -3.37 -17.17
N THR A 159 -1.74 -2.65 -16.50
CA THR A 159 -0.38 -2.37 -16.99
C THR A 159 0.41 -3.65 -17.25
N ARG A 160 0.34 -4.62 -16.33
CA ARG A 160 0.97 -5.93 -16.55
C ARG A 160 0.42 -6.64 -17.78
N ARG A 161 -0.89 -6.52 -18.07
CA ARG A 161 -1.50 -7.17 -19.24
C ARG A 161 -1.15 -6.48 -20.56
N SER A 162 -0.95 -5.16 -20.58
CA SER A 162 -0.50 -4.45 -21.81
C SER A 162 0.90 -4.89 -22.23
N LEU A 163 1.73 -5.31 -21.27
CA LEU A 163 3.05 -5.90 -21.49
C LEU A 163 3.01 -7.37 -21.97
N GLY A 164 1.81 -7.95 -22.14
CA GLY A 164 1.63 -9.30 -22.70
C GLY A 164 1.55 -10.44 -21.69
N PHE A 165 1.60 -10.15 -20.38
CA PHE A 165 1.50 -11.20 -19.36
C PHE A 165 0.06 -11.70 -19.16
N ALA A 166 -0.09 -13.02 -19.01
CA ALA A 166 -1.39 -13.67 -18.76
C ALA A 166 -1.94 -13.33 -17.36
N PRO A 167 -3.27 -13.33 -17.14
CA PRO A 167 -3.85 -13.05 -15.82
C PRO A 167 -3.33 -13.98 -14.74
N LEU A 168 -3.01 -13.43 -13.56
CA LEU A 168 -2.73 -14.25 -12.37
C LEU A 168 -4.02 -14.89 -11.87
N LYS A 169 -3.92 -16.16 -11.48
CA LYS A 169 -4.98 -16.91 -10.80
C LYS A 169 -4.83 -16.82 -9.28
#